data_AF-A0A562C8E5-F1
#
_entry.id   AF-A0A562C8E5-F1
#
_cell.length_a   1.000
_cell.length_b   1.000
_cell.length_c   1.000
_cell.angle_alpha   90.00
_cell.angle_beta   90.00
_cell.angle_gamma   90.00
#
_symmetry.space_group_name_H-M   'P 1'
#
loop_
_entity.id
_entity.type
_entity.pdbx_description
1 polymer ?
#
loop_
_entity_poly.entity_id
_entity_poly.type
_entity_poly.pdbx_seq_one_letter_code
_entity_poly.pdbx_strand_id
1 'polypeptide(L)'
;MDVTPLERSALIAAYQAPGHSLPRIGNAFVAAPKRNPHSGPTIVHSVTKRMALRLQRADLVQLDDPHCPSRMTLTEEGCAVARELLAAANEDRR
;
A
#
# COMPACT_ATOMS: atom_id res chain seq x y z
N MET A 1 -2.25 1.92 17.08
CA MET A 1 -2.52 2.89 16.01
C MET A 1 -3.80 2.47 15.30
N ASP A 2 -4.79 3.35 15.17
CA ASP A 2 -6.02 3.01 14.44
C ASP A 2 -5.82 3.21 12.94
N VAL A 3 -5.42 2.14 12.27
CA VAL A 3 -5.27 2.10 10.81
C VAL A 3 -6.65 2.08 10.17
N THR A 4 -6.95 3.09 9.36
CA THR A 4 -8.26 3.22 8.70
C THR A 4 -8.47 2.12 7.65
N PRO A 5 -9.71 1.77 7.27
CA PRO A 5 -9.95 0.74 6.25
C PRO A 5 -9.21 1.01 4.92
N LEU A 6 -9.11 2.28 4.52
CA LEU A 6 -8.43 2.67 3.28
C LEU A 6 -6.92 2.49 3.38
N GLU A 7 -6.31 2.77 4.52
CA GLU A 7 -4.89 2.48 4.76
C GLU A 7 -4.59 1.00 4.87
N ARG A 8 -5.47 0.21 5.49
CA ARG A 8 -5.33 -1.25 5.50
C ARG A 8 -5.27 -1.77 4.08
N SER A 9 -6.17 -1.31 3.21
CA SER A 9 -6.14 -1.68 1.79
C SER A 9 -4.85 -1.23 1.09
N ALA A 10 -4.33 -0.05 1.42
CA ALA A 10 -3.10 0.48 0.85
C ALA A 10 -1.86 -0.32 1.27
N LEU A 11 -1.76 -0.69 2.55
CA LEU A 11 -0.68 -1.52 3.08
C LEU A 11 -0.70 -2.91 2.44
N ILE A 12 -1.88 -3.53 2.32
CA ILE A 12 -2.04 -4.82 1.64
C ILE A 12 -1.65 -4.70 0.16
N ALA A 13 -2.10 -3.65 -0.54
CA ALA A 13 -1.76 -3.43 -1.94
C ALA A 13 -0.24 -3.22 -2.13
N ALA A 14 0.40 -2.45 -1.26
CA ALA A 14 1.85 -2.27 -1.27
C ALA A 14 2.58 -3.60 -1.00
N TYR A 15 2.10 -4.39 -0.04
CA TYR A 15 2.68 -5.68 0.30
C TYR A 15 2.60 -6.69 -0.84
N GLN A 16 1.51 -6.68 -1.61
CA GLN A 16 1.33 -7.54 -2.77
C GLN A 16 2.08 -7.05 -4.03
N ALA A 17 2.57 -5.80 -4.03
CA ALA A 17 3.31 -5.23 -5.14
C ALA A 17 4.78 -5.75 -5.18
N PRO A 18 5.40 -5.83 -6.37
CA PRO A 18 6.80 -6.18 -6.49
C PRO A 18 7.71 -5.26 -5.66
N GLY A 19 8.59 -5.86 -4.87
CA GLY A 19 9.50 -5.12 -3.98
C GLY A 19 8.78 -4.34 -2.87
N HIS A 20 7.54 -4.71 -2.53
CA HIS A 20 6.72 -4.07 -1.51
C HIS A 20 6.57 -2.56 -1.71
N SER A 21 6.54 -2.12 -2.98
CA SER A 21 6.62 -0.72 -3.36
C SER A 21 5.53 -0.31 -4.35
N LEU A 22 5.05 0.92 -4.19
CA LEU A 22 4.06 1.56 -5.06
C LEU A 22 4.70 2.73 -5.80
N PRO A 23 4.73 2.74 -7.14
CA PRO A 23 5.12 3.91 -7.90
C PRO A 23 4.05 5.01 -7.81
N ARG A 24 4.48 6.25 -7.92
CA ARG A 24 3.60 7.40 -8.06
C ARG A 24 3.14 7.53 -9.50
N ILE A 25 1.83 7.58 -9.70
CA ILE A 25 1.18 7.85 -10.98
C ILE A 25 0.32 9.11 -10.78
N GLY A 26 0.76 10.23 -11.36
CA GLY A 26 0.16 11.53 -11.12
C GLY A 26 0.24 11.96 -9.65
N ASN A 27 -0.92 12.09 -9.00
CA ASN A 27 -1.04 12.59 -7.62
C ASN A 27 -1.21 11.51 -6.54
N ALA A 28 -1.10 10.24 -6.92
CA ALA A 28 -1.25 9.11 -5.99
C ALA A 28 -0.21 8.01 -6.24
N PHE A 29 0.09 7.22 -5.21
CA PHE A 29 0.83 5.97 -5.34
C PHE A 29 -0.14 4.85 -5.63
N VAL A 30 0.19 4.03 -6.62
CA VAL A 30 -0.76 3.09 -7.18
C VAL A 30 -0.07 1.74 -7.35
N ALA A 31 -0.71 0.67 -6.88
CA ALA A 31 -0.32 -0.68 -7.26
C ALA A 31 -0.56 -0.81 -8.76
N ALA A 32 0.53 -0.92 -9.54
CA ALA A 32 0.42 -1.15 -10.96
C ALA A 32 -0.45 -2.39 -11.18
N PRO A 33 -1.55 -2.30 -11.95
CA PRO A 33 -2.38 -3.45 -12.20
C PRO A 33 -1.50 -4.51 -12.86
N LYS A 34 -1.38 -5.70 -12.24
CA LYS A 34 -0.88 -6.86 -12.97
C LYS A 34 -1.83 -7.02 -14.15
N ARG A 35 -1.34 -6.70 -15.34
CA ARG A 35 -2.11 -6.68 -16.58
C ARG A 35 -2.43 -8.13 -16.96
N ASN A 36 -3.36 -8.75 -16.23
CA ASN A 36 -3.87 -10.07 -16.58
C ASN A 36 -5.16 -9.83 -17.37
N PRO A 37 -5.21 -10.16 -18.67
CA PRO A 37 -6.38 -9.90 -19.51
C PRO A 37 -7.65 -10.66 -19.08
N HIS A 38 -7.56 -11.55 -18.08
CA HIS A 38 -8.66 -12.36 -17.53
C HIS A 38 -9.10 -11.98 -16.11
N SER A 39 -8.39 -11.10 -15.40
CA SER A 39 -8.85 -10.60 -14.11
C SER A 39 -9.74 -9.39 -14.34
N GLY A 40 -10.96 -9.42 -13.78
CA GLY A 40 -11.92 -8.32 -13.82
C GLY A 40 -11.38 -6.99 -13.26
N PRO A 41 -12.22 -5.96 -13.08
CA PRO A 41 -11.78 -4.61 -12.71
C PRO A 41 -10.82 -4.66 -11.52
N THR A 42 -9.54 -4.39 -11.79
CA THR A 42 -8.52 -4.31 -10.74
C THR A 42 -8.85 -3.09 -9.91
N ILE A 43 -9.24 -3.29 -8.65
CA ILE A 43 -9.47 -2.18 -7.73
C ILE A 43 -8.12 -1.52 -7.51
N VAL A 44 -7.92 -0.39 -8.19
CA VAL A 44 -6.72 0.42 -8.10
C VAL A 44 -6.81 1.20 -6.80
N HIS A 45 -6.28 0.64 -5.71
CA HIS A 45 -6.18 1.34 -4.45
C HIS A 45 -5.15 2.47 -4.60
N SER A 46 -5.65 3.70 -4.75
CA SER A 46 -4.80 4.89 -4.87
C SER A 46 -4.46 5.44 -3.49
N VAL A 47 -3.17 5.59 -3.23
CA VAL A 47 -2.64 6.15 -1.99
C VAL A 47 -2.33 7.62 -2.23
N THR A 48 -3.08 8.52 -1.60
CA THR A 48 -2.81 9.96 -1.71
C THR A 48 -1.54 10.35 -0.97
N LYS A 49 -0.91 11.48 -1.35
CA LYS A 49 0.27 12.02 -0.65
C LYS A 49 0.04 12.19 0.85
N ARG A 50 -1.14 12.65 1.28
CA ARG A 50 -1.47 12.84 2.70
C ARG A 50 -1.44 11.52 3.46
N MET A 51 -1.98 10.46 2.87
CA MET A 51 -1.98 9.13 3.48
C MET A 51 -0.57 8.55 3.55
N ALA A 52 0.21 8.66 2.47
CA ALA A 52 1.59 8.22 2.43
C ALA A 52 2.44 8.90 3.53
N LEU A 53 2.29 10.22 3.72
CA LEU A 53 2.96 10.94 4.81
C LEU A 53 2.51 10.50 6.20
N ARG A 54 1.24 10.12 6.37
CA ARG A 54 0.72 9.62 7.65
C ARG A 54 1.28 8.24 7.99
N LEU A 55 1.35 7.35 7.00
CA LEU A 55 1.97 6.04 7.12
C LEU A 55 3.48 6.18 7.36
N GLN A 56 4.14 7.16 6.72
CA GLN A 56 5.56 7.42 6.92
C GLN A 56 5.87 7.90 8.34
N ARG A 57 5.02 8.78 8.90
CA ARG A 57 5.15 9.23 10.30
C ARG A 57 4.96 8.12 11.33
N ALA A 58 4.40 6.99 10.90
CA ALA A 58 4.20 5.82 11.73
C ALA A 58 5.22 4.71 11.41
N ASP A 59 6.29 5.05 10.67
CA ASP A 59 7.36 4.14 10.26
C ASP A 59 6.89 2.89 9.50
N LEU A 60 5.70 2.92 8.90
CA LEU A 60 5.14 1.82 8.10
C LEU A 60 5.58 1.87 6.64
N VAL A 61 5.91 3.05 6.14
CA VAL A 61 6.38 3.24 4.76
C VAL A 61 7.54 4.21 4.73
N GLN A 62 8.41 4.03 3.75
CA GLN A 62 9.45 4.97 3.38
C GLN A 62 9.16 5.57 2.02
N LEU A 63 9.37 6.88 1.91
CA LEU A 63 9.35 7.60 0.64
C LEU A 63 10.78 7.79 0.14
N ASP A 64 10.98 7.67 -1.16
CA ASP A 64 12.27 7.81 -1.82
C ASP A 64 12.82 9.25 -1.78
N ASP A 65 11.94 10.23 -1.97
CA ASP A 65 12.29 11.66 -1.97
C ASP A 65 11.37 12.43 -1.01
N PRO A 66 11.92 13.27 -0.11
CA PRO A 66 11.14 14.02 0.88
C PRO A 66 10.32 15.18 0.28
N HIS A 67 10.70 15.71 -0.88
CA HIS A 67 10.06 16.85 -1.53
C HIS A 67 9.06 16.42 -2.61
N CYS A 68 9.51 15.53 -3.50
CA CYS A 68 8.71 15.00 -4.61
C CYS A 68 8.81 13.47 -4.64
N PRO A 69 8.15 12.78 -3.70
CA PRO A 69 8.22 11.32 -3.64
C PRO A 69 7.68 10.72 -4.92
N SER A 70 8.45 9.83 -5.53
CA SER A 70 8.10 9.10 -6.75
C SER A 70 7.78 7.64 -6.46
N ARG A 71 8.19 7.14 -5.28
CA ARG A 71 7.97 5.78 -4.83
C ARG A 71 7.70 5.75 -3.33
N MET A 72 6.76 4.90 -2.95
CA MET A 72 6.49 4.53 -1.56
C MET A 72 6.81 3.06 -1.39
N THR A 73 7.59 2.71 -0.36
CA THR A 73 8.02 1.33 -0.08
C THR A 73 7.63 0.98 1.35
N LEU A 74 7.15 -0.24 1.60
CA LEU A 74 6.93 -0.70 2.96
C LEU A 74 8.26 -0.86 3.70
N THR A 75 8.27 -0.49 4.97
CA THR A 75 9.36 -0.85 5.90
C THR A 75 9.16 -2.29 6.38
N GLU A 76 10.09 -2.81 7.19
CA GLU A 76 9.93 -4.12 7.83
C GLU A 76 8.68 -4.16 8.72
N GLU A 77 8.44 -3.11 9.51
CA GLU A 77 7.25 -2.98 10.34
C GLU A 77 5.97 -2.88 9.49
N GLY A 78 6.00 -2.08 8.42
CA GLY A 78 4.91 -2.01 7.45
C GLY A 78 4.57 -3.37 6.82
N CYS A 79 5.59 -4.18 6.52
CA CYS A 79 5.39 -5.53 6.01
C CYS A 79 4.75 -6.45 7.05
N ALA A 80 5.19 -6.37 8.31
CA ALA A 80 4.61 -7.16 9.40
C ALA A 80 3.12 -6.83 9.60
N VAL A 81 2.79 -5.54 9.67
CA VAL A 81 1.41 -5.07 9.81
C VAL A 81 0.56 -5.48 8.61
N ALA A 82 1.06 -5.33 7.38
CA ALA A 82 0.33 -5.75 6.18
C ALA A 82 0.07 -7.26 6.16
N ARG A 83 1.01 -8.06 6.63
CA ARG A 83 0.87 -9.52 6.74
C ARG A 83 -0.20 -9.91 7.75
N GLU A 84 -0.23 -9.28 8.93
CA GLU A 84 -1.27 -9.49 9.95
C GLU A 84 -2.66 -9.11 9.43
N LEU A 85 -2.77 -7.96 8.76
CA LEU A 85 -4.02 -7.51 8.15
C LEU A 85 -4.52 -8.49 7.08
N LEU A 86 -3.62 -9.08 6.30
CA LEU A 86 -3.97 -10.08 5.29
C LEU A 86 -4.42 -11.40 5.93
N ALA A 87 -3.78 -11.83 7.02
CA ALA A 87 -4.17 -13.01 7.77
C ALA A 87 -5.57 -12.86 8.37
N ALA A 88 -5.83 -11.73 9.06
CA ALA A 88 -7.13 -11.42 9.64
C ALA A 88 -8.25 -11.37 8.57
N ALA A 89 -7.98 -10.76 7.40
CA ALA A 89 -8.94 -10.70 6.31
C ALA A 89 -9.30 -12.07 5.70
N ASN A 90 -8.44 -13.07 5.86
CA ASN A 90 -8.71 -14.44 5.41
C ASN A 90 -9.46 -15.26 6.46
N GLU A 91 -9.28 -14.96 7.75
CA GLU A 91 -10.04 -15.57 8.85
C GLU A 91 -11.50 -15.13 8.83
N ASP A 92 -11.78 -13.85 8.58
CA ASP A 92 -13.15 -13.31 8.47
C ASP A 92 -13.97 -13.89 7.28
N ARG A 93 -13.31 -14.57 6.34
CA ARG A 93 -13.95 -15.21 5.17
C ARG A 93 -14.25 -16.70 5.36
N ARG A 94 -13.78 -17.31 6.44
CA ARG A 94 -14.04 -18.72 6.79
C ARG A 94 -15.29 -18.86 7.64
#